data_AF-A0A382V561-F1
#
_entry.id   AF-A0A382V561-F1
#
_cell.length_a   1.000
_cell.length_b   1.000
_cell.length_c   1.000
_cell.angle_alpha   90.00
_cell.angle_beta   90.00
_cell.angle_gamma   90.00
#
_symmetry.space_group_name_H-M   'P 1'
#
loop_
_entity.id
_entity.type
_entity.pdbx_description
1 polymer ?
#
loop_
_entity_poly.entity_id
_entity_poly.type
_entity_poly.pdbx_seq_one_letter_code
_entity_poly.pdbx_strand_id
1 'polypeptide(L)'
;MGIKSKIILISGPTASGKSSFAIKVAKKITGEIINADSMQVYKQLNILTARPKKNGQKNIKHHLYGFQSVTKKFSTGAWLKLVKDKIKEIQKRNKVPILVGGTGLYYKSITEGLVKMPNISLRFRNKVRLLQKKIGQKKFYINLIRIDPLVKNQINPNDVQRTIRA
;
A
#
# COMPACT_ATOMS: atom_id res chain seq x y z
N MET A 1 12.19 2.61 -26.99
CA MET A 1 12.22 2.11 -25.59
C MET A 1 11.67 0.68 -25.54
N GLY A 2 12.51 -0.31 -25.23
CA GLY A 2 12.06 -1.71 -25.13
C GLY A 2 11.14 -1.95 -23.93
N ILE A 3 10.37 -3.05 -23.95
CA ILE A 3 9.41 -3.40 -22.89
C ILE A 3 10.06 -3.49 -21.49
N LYS A 4 11.38 -3.76 -21.43
CA LYS A 4 12.15 -3.89 -20.18
C LYS A 4 12.25 -2.60 -19.35
N SER A 5 12.06 -1.42 -19.94
CA SER A 5 12.01 -0.15 -19.19
C SER A 5 10.61 0.16 -18.62
N LYS A 6 9.58 -0.62 -19.00
CA LYS A 6 8.19 -0.38 -18.60
C LYS A 6 7.88 -1.05 -17.26
N ILE A 7 6.93 -0.47 -16.53
CA ILE A 7 6.33 -1.04 -15.32
C ILE A 7 4.87 -1.35 -15.66
N ILE A 8 4.40 -2.55 -15.33
CA ILE A 8 3.01 -2.96 -15.57
C ILE A 8 2.25 -2.96 -14.25
N LEU A 9 1.05 -2.37 -14.26
CA LEU A 9 0.13 -2.30 -13.12
C LEU A 9 -1.11 -3.16 -13.45
N ILE A 10 -1.41 -4.16 -12.61
CA ILE A 10 -2.58 -5.04 -12.76
C ILE A 10 -3.47 -4.90 -11.52
N SER A 11 -4.43 -4.01 -11.60
CA SER A 11 -5.42 -3.72 -10.55
C SER A 11 -6.77 -4.41 -10.80
N GLY A 12 -7.63 -4.42 -9.78
CA GLY A 12 -8.99 -4.96 -9.86
C GLY A 12 -9.49 -5.55 -8.53
N PRO A 13 -10.80 -5.76 -8.38
CA PRO A 13 -11.43 -6.17 -7.11
C PRO A 13 -11.07 -7.59 -6.70
N THR A 14 -11.14 -7.95 -5.41
CA THR A 14 -10.87 -9.31 -4.93
C THR A 14 -11.63 -10.36 -5.74
N ALA A 15 -11.03 -11.55 -5.92
CA ALA A 15 -11.57 -12.65 -6.74
C ALA A 15 -11.67 -12.42 -8.27
N SER A 16 -11.26 -11.26 -8.81
CA SER A 16 -11.30 -11.01 -10.27
C SER A 16 -10.25 -11.74 -11.14
N GLY A 17 -9.55 -12.74 -10.62
CA GLY A 17 -8.57 -13.51 -11.39
C GLY A 17 -7.20 -12.85 -11.69
N LYS A 18 -6.91 -11.66 -11.13
CA LYS A 18 -5.65 -10.89 -11.35
C LYS A 18 -4.39 -11.72 -11.24
N SER A 19 -4.27 -12.55 -10.22
CA SER A 19 -3.05 -13.35 -9.99
C SER A 19 -2.79 -14.31 -11.14
N SER A 20 -3.84 -14.97 -11.66
CA SER A 20 -3.74 -15.87 -12.81
C SER A 20 -3.36 -15.10 -14.07
N PHE A 21 -3.98 -13.95 -14.30
CA PHE A 21 -3.66 -13.08 -15.43
C PHE A 21 -2.20 -12.58 -15.38
N ALA A 22 -1.74 -12.10 -14.22
CA ALA A 22 -0.38 -11.63 -14.03
C ALA A 22 0.68 -12.72 -14.30
N ILE A 23 0.42 -13.96 -13.89
CA ILE A 23 1.31 -15.09 -14.19
C ILE A 23 1.38 -15.35 -15.71
N LYS A 24 0.25 -15.26 -16.43
CA LYS A 24 0.22 -15.40 -17.89
C LYS A 24 1.03 -14.28 -18.57
N VAL A 25 0.86 -13.04 -18.13
CA VAL A 25 1.62 -11.88 -18.63
C VAL A 25 3.12 -12.06 -18.36
N ALA A 26 3.49 -12.37 -17.11
CA ALA A 26 4.88 -12.53 -16.68
C ALA A 26 5.65 -13.56 -17.52
N LYS A 27 5.02 -14.68 -17.91
CA LYS A 27 5.65 -15.68 -18.80
C LYS A 27 5.94 -15.12 -20.19
N LYS A 28 5.00 -14.38 -20.78
CA LYS A 28 5.13 -13.86 -22.14
C LYS A 28 6.21 -12.79 -22.27
N ILE A 29 6.44 -12.01 -21.22
CA ILE A 29 7.33 -10.85 -21.27
C ILE A 29 8.57 -10.97 -20.37
N THR A 30 8.85 -12.15 -19.84
CA THR A 30 9.96 -12.39 -18.88
C THR A 30 9.90 -11.49 -17.65
N GLY A 31 8.68 -11.32 -17.10
CA GLY A 31 8.40 -10.44 -15.98
C GLY A 31 8.58 -11.09 -14.60
N GLU A 32 8.69 -10.25 -13.57
CA GLU A 32 8.63 -10.63 -12.16
C GLU A 32 7.46 -9.91 -11.47
N ILE A 33 6.79 -10.58 -10.55
CA ILE A 33 5.56 -10.08 -9.92
C ILE A 33 5.90 -9.41 -8.58
N ILE A 34 5.38 -8.21 -8.34
CA ILE A 34 5.49 -7.50 -7.07
C ILE A 34 4.09 -7.33 -6.47
N ASN A 35 3.96 -7.68 -5.20
CA ASN A 35 2.71 -7.52 -4.47
C ASN A 35 2.30 -6.04 -4.30
N ALA A 36 1.07 -5.70 -4.68
CA ALA A 36 0.41 -4.43 -4.44
C ALA A 36 -0.90 -4.58 -3.63
N ASP A 37 -0.97 -5.60 -2.77
CA ASP A 37 -2.03 -5.85 -1.80
C ASP A 37 -1.51 -5.71 -0.36
N SER A 38 -2.13 -4.82 0.40
CA SER A 38 -1.72 -4.47 1.77
C SER A 38 -1.86 -5.59 2.78
N MET A 39 -2.71 -6.60 2.53
CA MET A 39 -2.91 -7.73 3.45
C MET A 39 -1.95 -8.88 3.11
N GLN A 40 -1.63 -9.07 1.83
CA GLN A 40 -0.73 -10.16 1.37
C GLN A 40 0.74 -9.98 1.80
N VAL A 41 1.11 -8.81 2.34
CA VAL A 41 2.46 -8.56 2.91
C VAL A 41 2.71 -9.36 4.19
N TYR A 42 1.65 -9.75 4.92
CA TYR A 42 1.78 -10.38 6.23
C TYR A 42 2.09 -11.87 6.14
N LYS A 43 3.11 -12.32 6.88
CA LYS A 43 3.64 -13.69 6.85
C LYS A 43 2.58 -14.72 7.23
N GLN A 44 1.88 -14.48 8.34
CA GLN A 44 0.93 -15.40 8.97
C GLN A 44 -0.39 -15.53 8.20
N LEU A 45 -0.81 -14.52 7.43
CA LEU A 45 -2.12 -14.48 6.77
C LEU A 45 -2.11 -15.11 5.37
N ASN A 46 -1.57 -16.32 5.22
CA ASN A 46 -1.39 -16.95 3.89
C ASN A 46 -2.73 -17.30 3.22
N ILE A 47 -3.63 -17.97 3.97
CA ILE A 47 -4.90 -18.50 3.44
C ILE A 47 -5.92 -17.38 3.27
N LEU A 48 -6.13 -16.58 4.33
CA LEU A 48 -7.16 -15.52 4.37
C LEU A 48 -6.95 -14.43 3.31
N THR A 49 -5.73 -14.26 2.81
CA THR A 49 -5.42 -13.22 1.82
C THR A 49 -5.33 -13.76 0.40
N ALA A 50 -5.72 -15.03 0.17
CA ALA A 50 -5.60 -15.72 -1.11
C ALA A 50 -4.18 -15.59 -1.72
N ARG A 51 -3.15 -15.65 -0.86
CA ARG A 51 -1.76 -15.44 -1.28
C ARG A 51 -1.33 -16.55 -2.24
N PRO A 52 -0.66 -16.23 -3.37
CA PRO A 52 -0.21 -17.26 -4.31
C PRO A 52 0.68 -18.32 -3.63
N LYS A 53 0.26 -19.59 -3.68
CA LYS A 53 1.05 -20.72 -3.16
C LYS A 53 2.33 -20.89 -3.98
N LYS A 54 3.44 -21.29 -3.34
CA LYS A 54 4.74 -21.52 -3.99
C LYS A 54 4.66 -22.50 -5.17
N ASN A 55 3.81 -23.54 -5.06
CA ASN A 55 3.69 -24.59 -6.08
C ASN A 55 3.03 -24.11 -7.40
N GLY A 56 2.35 -22.96 -7.39
CA GLY A 56 1.80 -22.33 -8.61
C GLY A 56 2.76 -21.36 -9.30
N GLN A 57 3.91 -21.08 -8.68
CA GLN A 57 4.92 -20.15 -9.19
C GLN A 57 5.80 -20.88 -10.20
N LYS A 58 5.28 -21.07 -11.41
CA LYS A 58 6.01 -21.66 -12.55
C LYS A 58 7.20 -20.76 -12.94
N ASN A 59 8.30 -20.82 -12.21
CA ASN A 59 9.57 -20.10 -12.40
C ASN A 59 9.50 -18.56 -12.41
N ILE A 60 8.38 -17.95 -12.00
CA ILE A 60 8.24 -16.50 -11.89
C ILE A 60 8.54 -16.09 -10.45
N LYS A 61 9.45 -15.13 -10.25
CA LYS A 61 9.73 -14.59 -8.91
C LYS A 61 8.60 -13.67 -8.45
N HIS A 62 8.16 -13.88 -7.22
CA HIS A 62 7.17 -13.06 -6.53
C HIS A 62 7.83 -12.28 -5.38
N HIS A 63 7.61 -10.97 -5.33
CA HIS A 63 8.24 -10.05 -4.39
C HIS A 63 7.20 -9.43 -3.45
N LEU A 64 7.63 -9.05 -2.24
CA LEU A 64 6.83 -8.35 -1.24
C LEU A 64 5.57 -9.12 -0.75
N TYR A 65 5.64 -10.44 -0.80
CA TYR A 65 4.65 -11.34 -0.21
C TYR A 65 5.15 -11.88 1.13
N GLY A 66 4.30 -11.86 2.15
CA GLY A 66 4.52 -12.61 3.40
C GLY A 66 5.81 -12.30 4.16
N PHE A 67 6.37 -11.10 4.01
CA PHE A 67 7.64 -10.72 4.64
C PHE A 67 7.45 -9.95 5.96
N GLN A 68 6.25 -9.41 6.21
CA GLN A 68 5.95 -8.59 7.37
C GLN A 68 5.28 -9.42 8.47
N SER A 69 5.66 -9.24 9.73
CA SER A 69 4.92 -9.85 10.86
C SER A 69 3.60 -9.11 11.10
N VAL A 70 2.51 -9.83 11.37
CA VAL A 70 1.22 -9.24 11.79
C VAL A 70 1.33 -8.38 13.04
N THR A 71 2.32 -8.61 13.90
CA THR A 71 2.55 -7.82 15.12
C THR A 71 3.13 -6.43 14.84
N LYS A 72 3.62 -6.17 13.62
CA LYS A 72 4.25 -4.92 13.24
C LYS A 72 3.42 -4.21 12.18
N LYS A 73 3.07 -2.95 12.45
CA LYS A 73 2.35 -2.09 11.49
C LYS A 73 3.13 -1.91 10.21
N PHE A 74 2.41 -1.85 9.09
CA PHE A 74 2.96 -1.58 7.77
C PHE A 74 2.21 -0.43 7.11
N SER A 75 2.93 0.41 6.36
CA SER A 75 2.37 1.64 5.80
C SER A 75 2.64 1.72 4.30
N THR A 76 1.80 2.48 3.59
CA THR A 76 2.01 2.80 2.17
C THR A 76 3.38 3.42 1.93
N GLY A 77 3.87 4.28 2.84
CA GLY A 77 5.20 4.88 2.69
C GLY A 77 6.33 3.84 2.75
N ALA A 78 6.22 2.86 3.65
CA ALA A 78 7.17 1.75 3.71
C ALA A 78 7.09 0.86 2.46
N TRP A 79 5.87 0.55 2.00
CA TRP A 79 5.65 -0.19 0.75
C TRP A 79 6.25 0.54 -0.46
N LEU A 80 6.03 1.85 -0.57
CA LEU A 80 6.52 2.66 -1.69
C LEU A 80 8.05 2.66 -1.78
N LYS A 81 8.75 2.68 -0.64
CA LYS A 81 10.21 2.55 -0.61
C LYS A 81 10.64 1.17 -1.14
N LEU A 82 10.07 0.10 -0.58
CA LEU A 82 10.41 -1.27 -0.95
C LEU A 82 10.08 -1.60 -2.41
N VAL A 83 8.94 -1.15 -2.93
CA VAL A 83 8.55 -1.42 -4.32
C VAL A 83 9.48 -0.70 -5.31
N LYS A 84 9.91 0.54 -5.01
CA LYS A 84 10.88 1.28 -5.84
C LYS A 84 12.22 0.55 -5.91
N ASP A 85 12.69 0.03 -4.78
CA ASP A 85 13.94 -0.75 -4.75
C ASP A 85 13.80 -2.04 -5.55
N LYS A 86 12.67 -2.75 -5.41
CA LYS A 86 12.40 -3.98 -6.17
C LYS A 86 12.24 -3.74 -7.67
N ILE A 87 11.59 -2.66 -8.09
CA ILE A 87 11.50 -2.26 -9.50
C ILE A 87 12.91 -2.10 -10.09
N LYS A 88 13.80 -1.36 -9.41
CA LYS A 88 15.18 -1.16 -9.86
C LYS A 88 15.95 -2.47 -9.96
N GLU A 89 15.83 -3.33 -8.95
CA GLU A 89 16.48 -4.65 -8.95
C GLU A 89 16.01 -5.53 -10.11
N ILE A 90 14.71 -5.54 -10.42
CA ILE A 90 14.12 -6.32 -11.52
C ILE A 90 14.59 -5.79 -12.87
N GLN A 91 14.59 -4.47 -13.04
CA GLN A 91 15.06 -3.82 -14.27
C GLN A 91 16.56 -4.06 -14.50
N LYS A 92 17.40 -4.05 -13.45
CA LYS A 92 18.82 -4.42 -13.54
C LYS A 92 19.04 -5.85 -14.02
N ARG A 93 18.08 -6.76 -13.78
CA ARG A 93 18.09 -8.14 -14.32
C ARG A 93 17.50 -8.23 -15.72
N ASN A 94 17.26 -7.11 -16.41
CA ASN A 94 16.64 -7.05 -17.73
C ASN A 94 15.24 -7.70 -17.79
N LYS A 95 14.47 -7.64 -16.69
CA LYS A 95 13.11 -8.17 -16.58
C LYS A 95 12.09 -7.06 -16.37
N VAL A 96 10.82 -7.38 -16.62
CA VAL A 96 9.71 -6.42 -16.50
C VAL A 96 9.07 -6.52 -15.10
N PRO A 97 9.04 -5.46 -14.30
CA PRO A 97 8.30 -5.43 -13.04
C PRO A 97 6.79 -5.34 -13.28
N ILE A 98 6.04 -6.25 -12.66
CA ILE A 98 4.57 -6.32 -12.76
C ILE A 98 3.98 -6.21 -11.36
N LEU A 99 3.35 -5.08 -11.04
CA LEU A 99 2.69 -4.85 -9.75
C LEU A 99 1.25 -5.40 -9.84
N VAL A 100 0.87 -6.24 -8.87
CA VAL A 100 -0.42 -6.94 -8.88
C VAL A 100 -1.07 -6.83 -7.51
N GLY A 101 -2.33 -6.39 -7.46
CA GLY A 101 -3.06 -6.25 -6.20
C GLY A 101 -4.28 -5.35 -6.31
N GLY A 102 -4.96 -5.14 -5.18
CA GLY A 102 -6.18 -4.32 -5.10
C GLY A 102 -6.07 -3.06 -4.26
N THR A 103 -4.92 -2.76 -3.65
CA THR A 103 -4.82 -1.62 -2.73
C THR A 103 -4.67 -0.31 -3.50
N GLY A 104 -5.77 0.42 -3.69
CA GLY A 104 -5.80 1.67 -4.45
C GLY A 104 -4.77 2.72 -3.97
N LEU A 105 -4.57 2.84 -2.65
CA LEU A 105 -3.58 3.77 -2.10
C LEU A 105 -2.13 3.40 -2.46
N TYR A 106 -1.83 2.11 -2.68
CA TYR A 106 -0.51 1.68 -3.16
C TYR A 106 -0.31 2.15 -4.60
N TYR A 107 -1.28 1.91 -5.49
CA TYR A 107 -1.24 2.38 -6.86
C TYR A 107 -1.11 3.90 -6.94
N LYS A 108 -1.96 4.63 -6.20
CA LYS A 108 -1.88 6.10 -6.11
C LYS A 108 -0.49 6.56 -5.65
N SER A 109 0.09 5.89 -4.65
CA SER A 109 1.41 6.27 -4.13
C SER A 109 2.57 6.03 -5.08
N ILE A 110 2.49 5.03 -5.96
CA ILE A 110 3.56 4.76 -6.94
C ILE A 110 3.43 5.63 -8.19
N THR A 111 2.20 6.04 -8.56
CA THR A 111 1.94 6.91 -9.72
C THR A 111 2.07 8.39 -9.39
N GLU A 112 1.59 8.83 -8.24
CA GLU A 112 1.53 10.25 -7.85
C GLU A 112 2.50 10.62 -6.72
N GLY A 113 3.10 9.62 -6.06
CA GLY A 113 3.94 9.83 -4.89
C GLY A 113 3.14 9.99 -3.59
N LEU A 114 3.84 10.37 -2.52
CA LEU A 114 3.26 10.69 -1.22
C LEU A 114 3.77 12.05 -0.76
N VAL A 115 2.88 12.85 -0.17
CA VAL A 115 3.26 14.10 0.48
C VAL A 115 4.25 13.78 1.62
N LYS A 116 5.34 14.57 1.70
CA LYS A 116 6.30 14.47 2.80
C LYS A 116 5.59 14.88 4.09
N MET A 117 5.44 13.93 5.00
CA MET A 117 4.83 14.16 6.31
C MET A 117 5.92 14.18 7.38
N PRO A 118 5.83 15.08 8.39
CA PRO A 118 6.78 15.10 9.48
C PRO A 118 6.70 13.79 10.30
N ASN A 119 7.82 13.39 10.90
CA ASN A 119 7.83 12.22 11.76
C ASN A 119 7.25 12.57 13.13
N ILE A 120 5.97 12.26 13.32
CA ILE A 120 5.26 12.53 14.58
C ILE A 120 5.52 11.39 15.58
N SER A 121 6.00 11.75 16.77
CA SER A 121 6.28 10.79 17.85
C SER A 121 5.03 10.03 18.30
N LEU A 122 5.21 8.80 18.78
CA LEU A 122 4.11 7.97 19.28
C LEU A 122 3.41 8.64 20.47
N ARG A 123 4.18 9.31 21.34
CA ARG A 123 3.67 10.06 22.51
C ARG A 123 2.69 11.15 22.08
N PHE A 124 3.03 11.94 21.05
CA PHE A 124 2.16 12.99 20.56
C PHE A 124 0.89 12.42 19.92
N ARG A 125 1.02 11.38 19.08
CA ARG A 125 -0.15 10.68 18.49
C ARG A 125 -1.10 10.15 19.56
N ASN A 126 -0.57 9.60 20.65
CA ASN A 126 -1.40 9.10 21.76
C ASN A 126 -2.07 10.26 22.51
N LYS A 127 -1.37 11.38 22.73
CA LYS A 127 -1.96 12.59 23.32
C LYS A 127 -3.17 13.08 22.53
N VAL A 128 -3.06 13.19 21.20
CA VAL A 128 -4.15 13.64 20.32
C VAL A 128 -5.34 12.66 20.36
N ARG A 129 -5.06 11.34 20.33
CA ARG A 129 -6.12 10.32 20.44
C ARG A 129 -6.86 10.37 21.77
N LEU A 130 -6.13 10.56 22.87
CA LEU A 130 -6.73 10.70 24.20
C LEU A 130 -7.57 11.97 24.30
N LEU A 131 -7.09 13.07 23.72
CA LEU A 131 -7.85 14.31 23.63
C LEU A 131 -9.17 14.11 22.86
N GLN A 132 -9.10 13.51 21.66
CA GLN A 132 -10.29 13.23 20.84
C GLN A 132 -11.30 12.35 21.60
N LYS A 133 -10.83 11.30 22.29
CA LYS A 133 -11.69 10.47 23.13
C LYS A 133 -12.32 11.24 24.29
N LYS A 134 -11.58 12.15 24.93
CA LYS A 134 -12.04 12.93 26.08
C LYS A 134 -13.11 13.95 25.70
N ILE A 135 -12.93 14.68 24.61
CA ILE A 135 -13.83 15.79 24.22
C ILE A 135 -14.90 15.37 23.21
N GLY A 136 -14.77 14.20 22.60
CA GLY A 136 -15.66 13.67 21.58
C GLY A 136 -15.42 14.26 20.19
N GLN A 137 -15.88 13.54 19.15
CA GLN A 137 -15.58 13.86 17.75
C GLN A 137 -16.05 15.25 17.32
N LYS A 138 -17.29 15.64 17.70
CA LYS A 138 -17.87 16.93 17.30
C LYS A 138 -17.04 18.12 17.78
N LYS A 139 -16.66 18.13 19.07
CA LYS A 139 -15.82 19.20 19.64
C LYS A 139 -14.41 19.17 19.07
N PHE A 140 -13.85 17.98 18.88
CA PHE A 140 -12.52 17.81 18.28
C PHE A 140 -12.47 18.38 16.86
N TYR A 141 -13.47 18.11 16.03
CA TYR A 141 -13.55 18.61 14.66
C TYR A 141 -13.72 20.14 14.61
N ILE A 142 -14.52 20.73 15.50
CA ILE A 142 -14.63 22.20 15.62
C ILE A 142 -13.27 22.82 15.98
N ASN A 143 -12.52 22.21 16.91
CA ASN A 143 -11.19 22.68 17.26
C ASN A 143 -10.21 22.57 16.08
N LEU A 144 -10.28 21.47 15.30
CA LEU A 144 -9.47 21.30 14.10
C LEU A 144 -9.75 22.39 13.07
N ILE A 145 -11.03 22.70 12.78
CA ILE A 145 -11.40 23.78 11.85
C ILE A 145 -10.89 25.14 12.29
N ARG A 146 -10.84 25.42 13.60
CA ARG A 146 -10.29 26.68 14.12
C ARG A 146 -8.80 26.82 13.83
N ILE A 147 -8.06 25.72 13.71
CA ILE A 147 -6.62 25.70 13.40
C ILE A 147 -6.40 25.73 11.90
N ASP A 148 -7.14 24.90 11.16
CA ASP A 148 -7.09 24.82 9.69
C ASP A 148 -8.50 24.82 9.10
N PRO A 149 -9.02 25.98 8.66
CA PRO A 149 -10.35 26.08 8.07
C PRO A 149 -10.53 25.29 6.76
N LEU A 150 -9.46 25.03 6.01
CA LEU A 150 -9.53 24.33 4.73
C LEU A 150 -9.96 22.86 4.89
N VAL A 151 -9.73 22.29 6.07
CA VAL A 151 -10.16 20.93 6.44
C VAL A 151 -11.65 20.71 6.22
N LYS A 152 -12.48 21.76 6.42
CA LYS A 152 -13.95 21.68 6.28
C LYS A 152 -14.39 21.13 4.92
N ASN A 153 -13.61 21.39 3.87
CA ASN A 153 -13.93 20.99 2.51
C ASN A 153 -13.30 19.65 2.10
N GLN A 154 -12.42 19.08 2.95
CA GLN A 154 -11.61 17.90 2.60
C GLN A 154 -11.90 16.67 3.47
N ILE A 155 -12.35 16.88 4.72
CA ILE A 155 -12.53 15.80 5.70
C ILE A 155 -13.97 15.79 6.20
N ASN A 156 -14.61 14.62 6.16
CA ASN A 156 -15.95 14.46 6.73
C ASN A 156 -15.87 14.64 8.27
N PRO A 157 -16.78 15.40 8.90
CA PRO A 157 -16.80 15.61 10.36
C PRO A 157 -16.80 14.33 11.19
N ASN A 158 -17.32 13.23 10.64
CA ASN A 158 -17.40 11.94 11.33
C ASN A 158 -16.19 11.03 11.05
N ASP A 159 -15.26 11.41 10.18
CA ASP A 159 -14.04 10.64 9.89
C ASP A 159 -12.98 10.87 10.97
N VAL A 160 -13.15 10.17 12.10
CA VAL A 160 -12.25 10.24 13.27
C VAL A 160 -10.79 10.02 12.88
N GLN A 161 -10.53 9.12 11.93
CA GLN A 161 -9.17 8.75 11.57
C GLN A 161 -8.47 9.88 10.80
N ARG A 162 -9.16 10.49 9.84
CA ARG A 162 -8.63 11.64 9.09
C ARG A 162 -8.54 12.88 9.97
N THR A 163 -9.51 13.13 10.85
CA THR A 163 -9.45 14.30 11.75
C THR A 163 -8.32 14.19 12.76
N ILE A 164 -8.00 13.00 13.30
CA ILE A 164 -6.83 12.83 14.19
C ILE A 164 -5.50 12.99 13.43
N ARG A 165 -5.51 12.77 12.12
CA ARG A 165 -4.32 12.81 11.28
C ARG A 165 -3.99 14.21 10.76
N ALA A 166 -5.00 15.01 10.47
CA ALA A 166 -4.87 16.45 10.19
C ALA A 166 -4.42 17.19 11.45
#